data_AF-A0A197JLR7-F1
#
_entry.id   AF-A0A197JLR7-F1
#
_cell.length_a   1.000
_cell.length_b   1.000
_cell.length_c   1.000
_cell.angle_alpha   90.00
_cell.angle_beta   90.00
_cell.angle_gamma   90.00
#
_symmetry.space_group_name_H-M   'P 1'
#
loop_
_entity.id
_entity.type
_entity.pdbx_description
1 polymer ?
#
loop_
_entity_poly.entity_id
_entity_poly.type
_entity_poly.pdbx_seq_one_letter_code
_entity_poly.pdbx_strand_id
1 'polypeptide(L)'
;KKRTRASAEQLAILEDTFLTNQSPNSKVREILAKKVKMSERSIQIWFQNRRAKVKQAQKRTELVQQEAMKAQYLSNYGLPEGITSSDMMFGAGMVPTASQIPTMPTFNCDNLAIGTWRRMSTSNTDLSCFYCPTTRIMTWQIIDHAARFKMTFPLSSISRIEYYEVDPMYSQVDFDLIETPQFFMETVSEDQQRDWKKCSDFTEAKQATLVMRHTIHGLSSALKMQVMSLTIA
;
A
#
# COMPACT_ATOMS: atom_id res chain seq x y z
N LYS A 1 -31.00 26.59 14.00
CA LYS A 1 -31.01 26.43 12.52
C LYS A 1 -31.07 24.93 12.20
N LYS A 2 -32.13 24.42 11.56
CA LYS A 2 -32.25 22.99 11.18
C LYS A 2 -31.17 22.65 10.13
N ARG A 3 -30.52 21.49 10.25
CA ARG A 3 -29.59 20.96 9.23
C ARG A 3 -30.40 20.53 8.01
N THR A 4 -30.23 21.21 6.88
CA THR A 4 -30.82 20.80 5.60
C THR A 4 -29.94 19.72 4.98
N ARG A 5 -30.50 18.55 4.66
CA ARG A 5 -29.79 17.50 3.89
C ARG A 5 -29.78 17.89 2.41
N ALA A 6 -28.65 17.65 1.74
CA ALA A 6 -28.56 17.79 0.28
C ALA A 6 -29.38 16.70 -0.41
N SER A 7 -30.01 17.03 -1.54
CA SER A 7 -30.72 16.05 -2.39
C SER A 7 -29.74 15.14 -3.12
N ALA A 8 -30.23 14.01 -3.64
CA ALA A 8 -29.41 13.09 -4.43
C ALA A 8 -28.79 13.76 -5.66
N GLU A 9 -29.54 14.62 -6.34
CA GLU A 9 -29.06 15.39 -7.51
C GLU A 9 -27.95 16.38 -7.13
N GLN A 10 -28.10 17.09 -6.01
CA GLN A 10 -27.08 18.00 -5.49
C GLN A 10 -25.80 17.24 -5.12
N LEU A 11 -25.95 16.06 -4.50
CA LEU A 11 -24.82 15.19 -4.16
C LEU A 11 -24.09 14.68 -5.40
N ALA A 12 -24.81 14.27 -6.44
CA ALA A 12 -24.22 13.79 -7.68
C ALA A 12 -23.30 14.83 -8.33
N ILE A 13 -23.75 16.10 -8.40
CA ILE A 13 -22.95 17.19 -8.96
C ILE A 13 -21.71 17.49 -8.09
N LEU A 14 -21.87 17.44 -6.76
CA LEU A 14 -20.76 17.65 -5.82
C LEU A 14 -19.74 16.51 -5.89
N GLU A 15 -20.18 15.26 -6.08
CA GLU A 15 -19.32 14.10 -6.25
C GLU A 15 -18.57 14.14 -7.60
N ASP A 16 -19.25 14.46 -8.70
CA ASP A 16 -18.63 14.64 -10.02
C ASP A 16 -17.53 15.72 -9.98
N THR A 17 -17.82 16.84 -9.31
CA THR A 17 -16.82 17.90 -9.14
C THR A 17 -15.67 17.47 -8.21
N PHE A 18 -15.95 16.61 -7.23
CA PHE A 18 -14.92 16.09 -6.34
C PHE A 18 -13.92 15.18 -7.05
N LEU A 19 -14.36 14.43 -8.08
CA LEU A 19 -13.49 13.58 -8.89
C LEU A 19 -12.45 14.40 -9.66
N THR A 20 -12.82 15.59 -10.13
CA THR A 20 -11.94 16.49 -10.89
C THR A 20 -11.16 17.46 -10.01
N ASN A 21 -11.74 17.91 -8.89
CA ASN A 21 -11.09 18.85 -7.97
C ASN A 21 -11.54 18.65 -6.52
N GLN A 22 -10.69 18.04 -5.71
CA GLN A 22 -10.96 17.75 -4.29
C GLN A 22 -10.86 18.97 -3.35
N SER A 23 -10.32 20.10 -3.84
CA SER A 23 -10.09 21.33 -3.08
C SER A 23 -10.50 22.57 -3.90
N PRO A 24 -11.82 22.77 -4.13
CA PRO A 24 -12.31 23.88 -4.95
C PRO A 24 -11.98 25.24 -4.31
N ASN A 25 -11.42 26.14 -5.11
CA ASN A 25 -11.15 27.53 -4.74
C ASN A 25 -12.44 28.37 -4.65
N SER A 26 -12.34 29.64 -4.23
CA SER A 26 -13.54 30.48 -4.00
C SER A 26 -14.41 30.65 -5.25
N LYS A 27 -13.78 30.85 -6.42
CA LYS A 27 -14.49 31.04 -7.69
C LYS A 27 -15.25 29.78 -8.10
N VAL A 28 -14.65 28.60 -7.94
CA VAL A 28 -15.31 27.32 -8.22
C VAL A 28 -16.47 27.07 -7.25
N ARG A 29 -16.31 27.41 -5.96
CA ARG A 29 -17.40 27.30 -4.98
C ARG A 29 -18.57 28.22 -5.29
N GLU A 30 -18.32 29.44 -5.76
CA GLU A 30 -19.39 30.38 -6.16
C GLU A 30 -20.21 29.83 -7.33
N ILE A 31 -19.56 29.26 -8.34
CA ILE A 31 -20.22 28.64 -9.50
C ILE A 31 -21.06 27.43 -9.04
N LEU A 32 -20.50 26.57 -8.20
CA LEU A 32 -21.22 25.43 -7.63
C LEU A 32 -22.41 25.87 -6.78
N ALA A 33 -22.26 26.92 -5.96
CA ALA A 33 -23.32 27.46 -5.12
C ALA A 33 -24.57 27.82 -5.94
N LYS A 34 -24.36 28.46 -7.09
CA LYS A 34 -25.43 28.79 -8.05
C LYS A 34 -26.03 27.52 -8.68
N LYS A 35 -25.19 26.56 -9.08
CA LYS A 35 -25.62 25.32 -9.77
C LYS A 35 -26.44 24.39 -8.87
N VAL A 36 -25.97 24.09 -7.66
CA VAL A 36 -26.67 23.21 -6.71
C VAL A 36 -27.62 23.96 -5.77
N LYS A 37 -27.79 25.27 -5.92
CA LYS A 37 -28.63 26.13 -5.05
C LYS A 37 -28.30 25.96 -3.56
N MET A 38 -27.01 25.95 -3.23
CA MET A 38 -26.49 25.83 -1.87
C MET A 38 -25.58 27.01 -1.54
N SER A 39 -25.41 27.34 -0.26
CA SER A 39 -24.43 28.37 0.12
C SER A 39 -23.00 27.86 -0.09
N GLU A 40 -22.06 28.76 -0.42
CA GLU A 40 -20.64 28.43 -0.53
C GLU A 40 -20.09 27.75 0.73
N ARG A 41 -20.56 28.19 1.91
CA ARG A 41 -20.21 27.59 3.19
C ARG A 41 -20.67 26.14 3.30
N SER A 42 -21.88 25.83 2.82
CA SER A 42 -22.39 24.45 2.79
C SER A 42 -21.56 23.57 1.86
N ILE A 43 -21.12 24.10 0.72
CA ILE A 43 -20.24 23.39 -0.22
C ILE A 43 -18.88 23.17 0.41
N GLN A 44 -18.27 24.19 1.02
CA GLN A 44 -16.99 24.06 1.72
C GLN A 44 -17.03 22.96 2.79
N ILE A 45 -18.08 22.95 3.63
CA ILE A 45 -18.27 21.93 4.67
C ILE A 45 -18.46 20.55 4.03
N TRP A 46 -19.21 20.45 2.93
CA TRP A 46 -19.39 19.18 2.22
C TRP A 46 -18.06 18.63 1.72
N PHE A 47 -17.23 19.45 1.06
CA PHE A 47 -15.91 19.03 0.58
C PHE A 47 -14.96 18.67 1.73
N GLN A 48 -14.99 19.41 2.85
CA GLN A 48 -14.24 19.05 4.05
C GLN A 48 -14.68 17.69 4.62
N ASN A 49 -15.98 17.46 4.76
CA ASN A 49 -16.53 16.20 5.24
C ASN A 49 -16.25 15.05 4.28
N ARG A 50 -16.29 15.30 2.97
CA ARG A 50 -15.97 14.30 1.96
C ARG A 50 -14.51 13.88 2.06
N ARG A 51 -13.57 14.84 2.15
CA ARG A 51 -12.14 14.54 2.38
C ARG A 51 -11.92 13.80 3.70
N ALA A 52 -12.57 14.22 4.78
CA ALA A 52 -12.48 13.53 6.07
C ALA A 52 -12.97 12.08 5.98
N LYS A 53 -14.07 11.84 5.25
CA LYS A 53 -14.60 10.49 5.01
C LYS A 53 -13.65 9.62 4.18
N VAL A 54 -13.04 10.17 3.12
CA VAL A 54 -12.02 9.46 2.33
C VAL A 54 -10.81 9.11 3.21
N LYS A 55 -10.30 10.07 3.98
CA LYS A 55 -9.18 9.84 4.91
C LYS A 55 -9.52 8.80 5.98
N GLN A 56 -10.75 8.82 6.50
CA GLN A 56 -11.21 7.84 7.49
C GLN A 56 -11.40 6.45 6.87
N ALA A 57 -11.85 6.37 5.62
CA ALA A 57 -11.94 5.12 4.89
C ALA A 57 -10.53 4.54 4.64
N GLN A 58 -9.58 5.36 4.19
CA GLN A 58 -8.17 4.99 4.05
C GLN A 58 -7.59 4.49 5.38
N LYS A 59 -7.75 5.25 6.46
CA LYS A 59 -7.28 4.83 7.80
C LYS A 59 -7.91 3.51 8.27
N ARG A 60 -9.19 3.28 7.96
CA ARG A 60 -9.86 2.02 8.28
C ARG A 60 -9.31 0.87 7.46
N THR A 61 -9.06 1.08 6.17
CA THR A 61 -8.41 0.11 5.30
C THR A 61 -7.00 -0.20 5.77
N GLU A 62 -6.23 0.81 6.17
CA GLU A 62 -4.89 0.67 6.76
C GLU A 62 -4.93 -0.14 8.06
N LEU A 63 -5.90 0.10 8.95
CA LEU A 63 -6.06 -0.66 10.19
C LEU A 63 -6.43 -2.12 9.92
N VAL A 64 -7.35 -2.38 8.98
CA VAL A 64 -7.72 -3.73 8.57
C VAL A 64 -6.53 -4.44 7.90
N GLN A 65 -5.73 -3.72 7.11
CA GLN A 65 -4.48 -4.23 6.56
C GLN A 65 -3.46 -4.53 7.65
N GLN A 66 -3.33 -3.68 8.67
CA GLN A 66 -2.47 -3.92 9.82
C GLN A 66 -2.90 -5.17 10.61
N GLU A 67 -4.20 -5.33 10.86
CA GLU A 67 -4.74 -6.49 11.57
C GLU A 67 -4.55 -7.77 10.75
N ALA A 68 -4.82 -7.73 9.45
CA ALA A 68 -4.61 -8.87 8.54
C ALA A 68 -3.12 -9.23 8.42
N MET A 69 -2.23 -8.24 8.32
CA MET A 69 -0.78 -8.43 8.26
C MET A 69 -0.24 -8.95 9.59
N LYS A 70 -0.75 -8.47 10.73
CA LYS A 70 -0.41 -8.98 12.06
C LYS A 70 -0.85 -10.44 12.23
N ALA A 71 -2.06 -10.78 11.79
CA ALA A 71 -2.56 -12.16 11.80
C ALA A 71 -1.72 -13.08 10.90
N GLN A 72 -1.35 -12.61 9.71
CA GLN A 72 -0.44 -13.34 8.81
C GLN A 72 0.95 -13.52 9.41
N TYR A 73 1.52 -12.50 10.06
CA TYR A 73 2.83 -12.60 10.71
C TYR A 73 2.81 -13.59 11.87
N LEU A 74 1.82 -13.51 12.77
CA LEU A 74 1.65 -14.45 13.87
C LEU A 74 1.46 -15.89 13.36
N SER A 75 0.75 -16.05 12.23
CA SER A 75 0.60 -17.35 11.57
C SER A 75 1.91 -17.87 10.96
N ASN A 76 2.81 -17.00 10.51
CA ASN A 76 4.04 -17.39 9.81
C ASN A 76 5.26 -17.54 10.73
N TYR A 77 5.33 -16.81 11.84
CA TYR A 77 6.53 -16.74 12.69
C TYR A 77 6.30 -17.10 14.17
N GLY A 78 5.05 -17.27 14.60
CA GLY A 78 4.72 -17.53 16.00
C GLY A 78 4.95 -16.33 16.94
N LEU A 79 4.57 -16.46 18.21
CA LEU A 79 4.87 -15.48 19.25
C LEU A 79 6.33 -15.65 19.69
N PRO A 80 7.12 -14.56 19.84
CA PRO A 80 8.45 -14.63 20.44
C PRO A 80 8.37 -15.23 21.85
N GLU A 81 9.34 -16.07 22.22
CA GLU A 81 9.40 -16.65 23.57
C GLU A 81 9.38 -15.54 24.64
N GLY A 82 8.43 -15.63 25.58
CA GLY A 82 8.31 -14.73 26.72
C GLY A 82 7.17 -13.71 26.68
N ILE A 83 6.31 -13.69 25.64
CA ILE A 83 5.13 -12.81 25.57
C ILE A 83 3.85 -13.65 25.57
N THR A 84 2.94 -13.42 26.53
CA THR A 84 1.67 -14.14 26.64
C THR A 84 0.53 -13.44 25.89
N SER A 85 -0.49 -14.20 25.47
CA SER A 85 -1.70 -13.64 24.82
C SER A 85 -2.44 -12.63 25.70
N SER A 86 -2.29 -12.70 27.02
CA SER A 86 -2.86 -11.76 28.00
C SER A 86 -2.09 -10.44 28.09
N ASP A 87 -0.78 -10.41 27.81
CA ASP A 87 0.03 -9.18 27.81
C ASP A 87 -0.38 -8.20 26.69
N MET A 88 -1.19 -8.67 25.73
CA MET A 88 -1.67 -7.87 24.62
C MET A 88 -3.00 -7.14 24.87
N MET A 89 -3.64 -7.27 26.04
CA MET A 89 -4.96 -6.66 26.28
C MET A 89 -5.15 -6.15 27.73
N PHE A 90 -5.48 -4.85 27.83
CA PHE A 90 -6.01 -4.08 28.97
C PHE A 90 -5.04 -3.48 30.01
N GLY A 91 -4.69 -2.20 29.78
CA GLY A 91 -5.12 -1.12 30.66
C GLY A 91 -4.30 -0.80 31.92
N ALA A 92 -3.17 -0.11 31.76
CA ALA A 92 -2.83 1.14 32.46
C ALA A 92 -1.36 1.46 32.17
N GLY A 93 -1.10 2.46 31.32
CA GLY A 93 0.17 3.19 31.36
C GLY A 93 1.42 2.43 30.88
N MET A 94 1.34 1.65 29.80
CA MET A 94 2.43 1.42 28.84
C MET A 94 1.78 0.73 27.63
N VAL A 95 0.99 1.48 26.85
CA VAL A 95 0.71 1.07 25.48
C VAL A 95 2.01 1.37 24.74
N PRO A 96 2.72 0.41 24.13
CA PRO A 96 3.51 0.76 22.98
C PRO A 96 2.46 1.27 22.00
N THR A 97 2.36 2.60 21.89
CA THR A 97 1.63 3.26 20.82
C THR A 97 1.92 2.47 19.55
N ALA A 98 0.91 2.28 18.69
CA ALA A 98 0.98 1.50 17.45
C ALA A 98 2.14 1.89 16.48
N SER A 99 2.98 2.84 16.88
CA SER A 99 4.32 3.19 16.41
C SER A 99 5.46 2.23 16.80
N GLN A 100 5.26 1.15 17.58
CA GLN A 100 6.36 0.23 17.97
C GLN A 100 6.18 -1.25 17.59
N ILE A 101 5.12 -1.62 16.87
CA ILE A 101 5.21 -2.83 16.04
C ILE A 101 5.98 -2.39 14.80
N PRO A 102 7.13 -2.99 14.43
CA PRO A 102 7.76 -2.71 13.16
C PRO A 102 6.84 -3.24 12.05
N THR A 103 5.85 -2.43 11.65
CA THR A 103 5.15 -2.64 10.40
C THR A 103 6.20 -2.49 9.32
N MET A 104 6.58 -3.60 8.68
CA MET A 104 7.57 -3.55 7.62
C MET A 104 7.07 -2.56 6.57
N PRO A 105 7.86 -1.51 6.24
CA PRO A 105 7.47 -0.53 5.24
C PRO A 105 7.06 -1.25 3.96
N THR A 106 5.77 -1.18 3.64
CA THR A 106 5.20 -1.83 2.46
C THR A 106 4.99 -0.77 1.40
N PHE A 107 5.49 -1.00 0.18
CA PHE A 107 5.30 -0.07 -0.92
C PHE A 107 3.85 -0.07 -1.38
N ASN A 108 3.33 1.12 -1.64
CA ASN A 108 2.05 1.28 -2.30
C ASN A 108 2.28 1.04 -3.80
N CYS A 109 2.19 -0.22 -4.23
CA CYS A 109 2.30 -0.57 -5.63
C CYS A 109 1.11 -1.41 -6.10
N ASP A 110 0.52 -1.04 -7.23
CA ASP A 110 -0.54 -1.78 -7.91
C ASP A 110 -0.03 -2.53 -9.14
N ASN A 111 1.19 -2.26 -9.58
CA ASN A 111 1.81 -2.90 -10.73
C ASN A 111 3.30 -3.12 -10.48
N LEU A 112 3.78 -4.32 -10.83
CA LEU A 112 5.20 -4.68 -10.90
C LEU A 112 5.53 -5.14 -12.32
N ALA A 113 6.57 -4.55 -12.89
CA ALA A 113 7.01 -4.78 -14.25
C ALA A 113 8.49 -5.18 -14.28
N ILE A 114 8.80 -6.30 -14.95
CA ILE A 114 10.17 -6.79 -15.16
C ILE A 114 10.27 -7.24 -16.62
N GLY A 115 10.96 -6.47 -17.46
CA GLY A 115 11.05 -6.74 -18.90
C GLY A 115 9.71 -6.58 -19.61
N THR A 116 9.17 -7.65 -20.20
CA THR A 116 7.79 -7.78 -20.70
C THR A 116 6.84 -8.40 -19.67
N TRP A 117 7.36 -9.08 -18.64
CA TRP A 117 6.54 -9.67 -17.59
C TRP A 117 5.91 -8.59 -16.71
N ARG A 118 4.63 -8.74 -16.38
CA ARG A 118 3.84 -7.79 -15.59
C ARG A 118 3.00 -8.54 -14.56
N ARG A 119 2.94 -8.00 -13.35
CA ARG A 119 1.94 -8.37 -12.35
C ARG A 119 1.15 -7.12 -11.96
N MET A 120 -0.11 -7.09 -12.35
CA MET A 120 -1.06 -6.09 -11.90
C MET A 120 -1.85 -6.66 -10.73
N SER A 121 -1.96 -5.87 -9.67
CA SER A 121 -2.74 -6.20 -8.50
C SER A 121 -4.23 -6.21 -8.86
N THR A 122 -4.86 -7.37 -8.69
CA THR A 122 -6.31 -7.57 -8.85
C THR A 122 -7.05 -7.46 -7.52
N SER A 123 -6.33 -7.61 -6.41
CA SER A 123 -6.84 -7.45 -5.03
C SER A 123 -5.78 -6.77 -4.17
N ASN A 124 -6.17 -6.07 -3.12
CA ASN A 124 -5.21 -5.34 -2.25
C ASN A 124 -4.18 -6.22 -1.51
N THR A 125 -4.10 -7.52 -1.79
CA THR A 125 -3.23 -8.50 -1.12
C THR A 125 -2.43 -9.40 -2.07
N ASP A 126 -2.66 -9.34 -3.37
CA ASP A 126 -2.04 -10.28 -4.33
C ASP A 126 -0.68 -9.84 -4.87
N LEU A 127 -0.35 -8.55 -4.73
CA LEU A 127 0.97 -8.00 -4.96
C LEU A 127 1.32 -7.13 -3.75
N SER A 128 2.48 -7.40 -3.18
CA SER A 128 3.00 -6.60 -2.06
C SER A 128 4.50 -6.52 -2.14
N CYS A 129 5.03 -5.40 -1.70
CA CYS A 129 6.46 -5.19 -1.61
C CYS A 129 6.80 -4.65 -0.25
N PHE A 130 7.74 -5.26 0.45
CA PHE A 130 8.15 -4.78 1.75
C PHE A 130 9.66 -4.79 1.90
N TYR A 131 10.13 -3.83 2.68
CA TYR A 131 11.51 -3.70 3.09
C TYR A 131 11.64 -4.10 4.57
N CYS A 132 12.58 -4.98 4.89
CA CYS A 132 12.95 -5.26 6.28
C CYS A 132 14.17 -4.41 6.67
N PRO A 133 14.04 -3.39 7.54
CA PRO A 133 15.19 -2.54 7.91
C PRO A 133 16.30 -3.31 8.64
N THR A 134 15.95 -4.34 9.41
CA THR A 134 16.91 -5.12 10.19
C THR A 134 17.80 -6.00 9.31
N THR A 135 17.21 -6.72 8.35
CA THR A 135 17.97 -7.59 7.42
C THR A 135 18.41 -6.87 6.16
N ARG A 136 17.90 -5.65 5.93
CA ARG A 136 18.07 -4.85 4.70
C ARG A 136 17.66 -5.62 3.44
N ILE A 137 16.61 -6.43 3.52
CA ILE A 137 16.10 -7.24 2.41
C ILE A 137 14.81 -6.62 1.88
N MET A 138 14.77 -6.42 0.57
CA MET A 138 13.55 -6.13 -0.19
C MET A 138 12.88 -7.45 -0.60
N THR A 139 11.56 -7.51 -0.48
CA THR A 139 10.77 -8.69 -0.87
C THR A 139 9.58 -8.27 -1.72
N TRP A 140 9.50 -8.81 -2.94
CA TRP A 140 8.27 -8.85 -3.72
C TRP A 140 7.52 -10.13 -3.35
N GLN A 141 6.27 -10.01 -2.90
CA GLN A 141 5.38 -11.12 -2.63
C GLN A 141 4.20 -11.07 -3.59
N ILE A 142 3.93 -12.21 -4.23
CA ILE A 142 2.91 -12.36 -5.27
C ILE A 142 2.03 -13.55 -4.89
N ILE A 143 0.72 -13.36 -4.90
CA ILE A 143 -0.26 -14.41 -4.70
C ILE A 143 -0.97 -14.62 -6.03
N ASP A 144 -0.91 -15.83 -6.56
CA ASP A 144 -1.59 -16.22 -7.77
C ASP A 144 -2.49 -17.42 -7.49
N HIS A 145 -3.80 -17.17 -7.47
CA HIS A 145 -4.80 -18.12 -6.98
C HIS A 145 -4.47 -18.62 -5.56
N ALA A 146 -4.12 -19.90 -5.41
CA ALA A 146 -3.72 -20.51 -4.14
C ALA A 146 -2.20 -20.53 -3.92
N ALA A 147 -1.41 -20.26 -4.98
CA ALA A 147 0.04 -20.29 -4.91
C ALA A 147 0.57 -18.95 -4.41
N ARG A 148 1.56 -19.00 -3.52
CA ARG A 148 2.28 -17.80 -3.07
C ARG A 148 3.73 -17.90 -3.48
N PHE A 149 4.20 -16.82 -4.06
CA PHE A 149 5.55 -16.65 -4.52
C PHE A 149 6.17 -15.46 -3.81
N LYS A 150 7.47 -15.52 -3.58
CA LYS A 150 8.24 -14.34 -3.22
C LYS A 150 9.56 -14.34 -3.95
N MET A 151 10.03 -13.15 -4.29
CA MET A 151 11.42 -12.95 -4.65
C MET A 151 12.04 -11.90 -3.73
N THR A 152 13.28 -12.13 -3.34
CA THR A 152 13.99 -11.29 -2.38
C THR A 152 15.35 -10.87 -2.91
N PHE A 153 15.75 -9.64 -2.61
CA PHE A 153 17.06 -9.11 -2.99
C PHE A 153 17.51 -8.12 -1.90
N PRO A 154 18.80 -8.08 -1.56
CA PRO A 154 19.30 -7.16 -0.55
C PRO A 154 19.24 -5.73 -1.07
N LEU A 155 19.05 -4.74 -0.19
CA LEU A 155 19.06 -3.33 -0.56
C LEU A 155 20.39 -2.93 -1.22
N SER A 156 21.50 -3.56 -0.81
CA SER A 156 22.82 -3.37 -1.41
C SER A 156 22.93 -3.84 -2.88
N SER A 157 22.01 -4.67 -3.35
CA SER A 157 21.95 -5.07 -4.77
C SER A 157 21.29 -4.02 -5.65
N ILE A 158 20.74 -2.94 -5.08
CA ILE A 158 20.14 -1.85 -5.84
C ILE A 158 21.23 -0.83 -6.17
N SER A 159 21.60 -0.74 -7.45
CA SER A 159 22.58 0.24 -7.93
C SER A 159 21.97 1.63 -8.10
N ARG A 160 20.68 1.71 -8.47
CA ARG A 160 20.00 2.95 -8.75
C ARG A 160 18.50 2.83 -8.47
N ILE A 161 17.93 3.90 -7.94
CA ILE A 161 16.49 4.09 -7.77
C ILE A 161 16.11 5.36 -8.51
N GLU A 162 15.22 5.25 -9.49
CA GLU A 162 14.70 6.41 -10.23
C GLU A 162 13.21 6.59 -9.91
N TYR A 163 12.82 7.82 -9.60
CA TYR A 163 11.43 8.18 -9.32
C TYR A 163 10.92 9.11 -10.42
N TYR A 164 9.77 8.77 -10.98
CA TYR A 164 9.11 9.54 -12.03
C TYR A 164 7.68 9.86 -11.60
N GLU A 165 7.31 11.13 -11.64
CA GLU A 165 5.90 11.54 -11.48
C GLU A 165 5.22 11.36 -12.83
N VAL A 166 4.27 10.42 -12.91
CA VAL A 166 3.52 10.13 -14.13
C VAL A 166 2.37 11.14 -14.27
N ASP A 167 1.65 11.34 -13.17
CA ASP A 167 0.63 12.37 -13.00
C ASP A 167 0.54 12.80 -11.52
N PRO A 168 -0.29 13.80 -11.15
CA PRO A 168 -0.37 14.26 -9.75
C PRO A 168 -0.86 13.22 -8.73
N MET A 169 -1.44 12.11 -9.18
CA MET A 169 -1.99 11.04 -8.37
C MET A 169 -1.09 9.80 -8.36
N TYR A 170 -0.41 9.51 -9.48
CA TYR A 170 0.41 8.30 -9.66
C TYR A 170 1.87 8.58 -10.04
N SER A 171 2.75 7.72 -9.54
CA SER A 171 4.18 7.75 -9.83
C SER A 171 4.71 6.37 -10.15
N GLN A 172 5.83 6.37 -10.86
CA GLN A 172 6.62 5.20 -11.17
C GLN A 172 7.93 5.24 -10.40
N VAL A 173 8.40 4.08 -9.95
CA VAL A 173 9.72 3.89 -9.37
C VAL A 173 10.42 2.73 -10.06
N ASP A 174 11.64 2.98 -10.54
CA ASP A 174 12.49 1.97 -11.15
C ASP A 174 13.62 1.60 -10.19
N PHE A 175 13.77 0.31 -9.91
CA PHE A 175 14.88 -0.26 -9.15
C PHE A 175 15.80 -1.01 -10.11
N ASP A 176 17.05 -0.55 -10.24
CA ASP A 176 18.08 -1.22 -11.04
C ASP A 176 18.95 -2.10 -10.16
N LEU A 177 18.82 -3.41 -10.35
CA LEU A 177 19.58 -4.41 -9.60
C LEU A 177 20.94 -4.71 -10.27
N ILE A 178 21.90 -5.15 -9.46
CA ILE A 178 23.20 -5.66 -9.93
C ILE A 178 23.36 -7.17 -9.69
N GLU A 179 22.42 -7.77 -8.95
CA GLU A 179 22.41 -9.19 -8.64
C GLU A 179 21.01 -9.77 -8.87
N THR A 180 20.98 -11.01 -9.32
CA THR A 180 19.74 -11.76 -9.50
C THR A 180 19.02 -11.97 -8.15
N PRO A 181 17.70 -11.72 -8.07
CA PRO A 181 16.92 -12.03 -6.88
C PRO A 181 16.91 -13.52 -6.52
N GLN A 182 16.62 -13.83 -5.26
CA GLN A 182 16.32 -15.20 -4.81
C GLN A 182 14.83 -15.46 -4.89
N PHE A 183 14.43 -16.64 -5.38
CA PHE A 183 13.03 -17.00 -5.60
C PHE A 183 12.57 -18.10 -4.65
N PHE A 184 11.34 -17.97 -4.14
CA PHE A 184 10.73 -18.93 -3.24
C PHE A 184 9.24 -19.12 -3.55
N MET A 185 8.73 -20.30 -3.25
CA MET A 185 7.32 -20.66 -3.33
C MET A 185 6.87 -21.22 -1.98
N GLU A 186 5.66 -20.84 -1.53
CA GLU A 186 5.04 -21.42 -0.34
C GLU A 186 4.60 -22.84 -0.68
N THR A 187 5.04 -23.80 0.13
CA THR A 187 4.57 -25.18 0.10
C THR A 187 3.80 -25.48 1.38
N VAL A 188 2.77 -26.30 1.26
CA VAL A 188 1.99 -26.78 2.40
C VAL A 188 2.40 -28.22 2.64
N SER A 189 2.92 -28.52 3.83
CA SER A 189 3.25 -29.89 4.24
C SER A 189 1.97 -30.70 4.52
N GLU A 190 2.12 -32.01 4.68
CA GLU A 190 1.02 -32.91 5.06
C GLU A 190 0.36 -32.49 6.39
N ASP A 191 1.13 -31.88 7.29
CA ASP A 191 0.67 -31.34 8.58
C ASP A 191 0.01 -29.94 8.49
N GLN A 192 -0.31 -29.46 7.28
CA GLN A 192 -0.82 -28.10 7.01
C GLN A 192 0.14 -26.97 7.42
N GLN A 193 1.40 -27.27 7.70
CA GLN A 193 2.41 -26.26 7.96
C GLN A 193 2.84 -25.61 6.65
N ARG A 194 2.87 -24.28 6.63
CA ARG A 194 3.31 -23.50 5.47
C ARG A 194 4.80 -23.22 5.60
N ASP A 195 5.56 -23.55 4.57
CA ASP A 195 7.00 -23.31 4.52
C ASP A 195 7.41 -22.71 3.18
N TRP A 196 8.44 -21.86 3.21
CA TRP A 196 8.97 -21.21 2.01
C TRP A 196 10.14 -22.02 1.44
N LYS A 197 9.92 -22.68 0.30
CA LYS A 197 10.96 -23.42 -0.39
C LYS A 197 11.55 -22.62 -1.53
N LYS A 198 12.88 -22.62 -1.63
CA LYS A 198 13.59 -22.01 -2.75
C LYS A 198 13.16 -22.69 -4.05
N CYS A 199 12.85 -21.90 -5.07
CA CYS A 199 12.42 -22.38 -6.37
C CYS A 199 13.19 -21.69 -7.51
N SER A 200 12.95 -22.11 -8.75
CA SER A 200 13.40 -21.36 -9.92
C SER A 200 12.58 -20.08 -10.09
N ASP A 201 13.11 -19.15 -10.86
CA ASP A 201 12.38 -17.96 -11.30
C ASP A 201 11.02 -18.33 -11.91
N PHE A 202 9.97 -17.81 -11.28
CA PHE A 202 8.57 -18.05 -11.62
C PHE A 202 8.02 -17.04 -12.63
N THR A 203 8.82 -16.06 -13.06
CA THR A 203 8.43 -15.12 -14.10
C THR A 203 8.53 -15.75 -15.48
N GLU A 204 7.71 -15.27 -16.41
CA GLU A 204 7.70 -15.75 -17.80
C GLU A 204 9.11 -15.64 -18.40
N ALA A 205 9.59 -16.73 -18.99
CA ALA A 205 10.94 -16.83 -19.56
C ALA A 205 12.08 -16.47 -18.58
N LYS A 206 11.85 -16.58 -17.26
CA LYS A 206 12.82 -16.25 -16.21
C LYS A 206 13.31 -14.79 -16.29
N GLN A 207 12.39 -13.88 -16.57
CA GLN A 207 12.73 -12.47 -16.74
C GLN A 207 13.28 -11.79 -15.49
N ALA A 208 12.87 -12.18 -14.28
CA ALA A 208 13.48 -11.64 -13.05
C ALA A 208 14.95 -12.07 -12.85
N THR A 209 15.38 -13.14 -13.53
CA THR A 209 16.78 -13.57 -13.59
C THR A 209 17.56 -12.78 -14.63
N LEU A 210 16.92 -12.35 -15.72
CA LEU A 210 17.58 -11.78 -16.90
C LEU A 210 17.48 -10.25 -16.98
N VAL A 211 16.43 -9.66 -16.43
CA VAL A 211 16.12 -8.24 -16.50
C VAL A 211 16.22 -7.65 -15.11
N MET A 212 17.29 -6.88 -14.89
CA MET A 212 17.60 -6.33 -13.57
C MET A 212 16.81 -5.05 -13.24
N ARG A 213 16.03 -4.50 -14.16
CA ARG A 213 15.16 -3.35 -13.90
C ARG A 213 13.79 -3.82 -13.45
N HIS A 214 13.44 -3.48 -12.22
CA HIS A 214 12.11 -3.72 -11.64
C HIS A 214 11.39 -2.38 -11.53
N THR A 215 10.29 -2.24 -12.25
CA THR A 215 9.49 -1.02 -12.29
C THR A 215 8.20 -1.22 -11.51
N ILE A 216 7.89 -0.30 -10.60
CA ILE A 216 6.60 -0.26 -9.91
C ILE A 216 5.82 1.00 -10.22
N HIS A 217 4.51 0.90 -10.10
CA HIS A 217 3.58 2.02 -10.20
C HIS A 217 2.66 2.05 -8.98
N GLY A 218 2.23 3.24 -8.57
CA GLY A 218 1.36 3.42 -7.40
C GLY A 218 1.15 4.88 -7.04
N LEU A 219 0.58 5.15 -5.86
CA LEU A 219 0.21 6.52 -5.44
C LEU A 219 1.45 7.38 -5.19
N SER A 220 1.53 8.55 -5.84
CA SER A 220 2.70 9.44 -5.78
C SER A 220 3.10 9.82 -4.36
N SER A 221 2.13 10.21 -3.54
CA SER A 221 2.39 10.67 -2.17
C SER A 221 2.93 9.56 -1.27
N ALA A 222 2.47 8.32 -1.46
CA ALA A 222 2.93 7.16 -0.71
C ALA A 222 4.31 6.70 -1.19
N LEU A 223 4.47 6.48 -2.50
CA LEU A 223 5.72 6.01 -3.09
C LEU A 223 6.88 6.96 -2.82
N LYS A 224 6.65 8.28 -2.90
CA LYS A 224 7.70 9.27 -2.61
C LYS A 224 8.23 9.14 -1.18
N MET A 225 7.34 9.00 -0.19
CA MET A 225 7.74 8.83 1.21
C MET A 225 8.47 7.49 1.44
N GLN A 226 8.02 6.42 0.76
CA GLN A 226 8.58 5.07 0.90
C GLN A 226 9.94 4.94 0.23
N VAL A 227 10.17 5.58 -0.91
CA VAL A 227 11.51 5.65 -1.53
C VAL A 227 12.46 6.45 -0.65
N MET A 228 12.02 7.59 -0.10
CA MET A 228 12.83 8.39 0.82
C MET A 228 13.25 7.63 2.08
N SER A 229 12.40 6.73 2.60
CA SER A 229 12.74 5.93 3.78
C SER A 229 13.82 4.88 3.50
N LEU A 230 14.00 4.44 2.26
CA LEU A 230 15.11 3.55 1.89
C LEU A 230 16.47 4.25 1.94
N THR A 231 16.53 5.53 1.56
CA THR A 231 17.78 6.30 1.54
C THR A 231 18.28 6.74 2.91
N ILE A 232 17.42 6.69 3.93
CA ILE A 232 17.74 7.09 5.31
C ILE A 232 18.23 5.89 6.15
N ALA A 233 18.21 4.65 5.60
CA ALA A 233 18.42 3.39 6.32
C ALA A 233 19.73 2.63 5.98
#